data_AF-A0A060WP89-F1
#
_entry.id   AF-A0A060WP89-F1
#
_cell.length_a   1.000
_cell.length_b   1.000
_cell.length_c   1.000
_cell.angle_alpha   90.00
_cell.angle_beta   90.00
_cell.angle_gamma   90.00
#
_symmetry.space_group_name_H-M   'P 1'
#
loop_
_entity.id
_entity.type
_entity.pdbx_description
1 polymer ?
#
loop_
_entity_poly.entity_id
_entity_poly.type
_entity_poly.pdbx_seq_one_letter_code
_entity_poly.pdbx_strand_id
1 'polypeptide(L)'
;MVFNHFKSKLGEQANLASLVTKILTVADGNKDGHVSLPEARSAWALLQLDEVLLGLLLQDRGHTPRLLGFCGDLYVTERVPYGPLYGLGLPWPLEAWVPSEARRSMDQWFTPSWPRKAKISMGLLELVEDIFHGNYGSFLMCDLSANHFGYTDRHDLRLTDPRAIVSEDAFRRTMRALHCEKDDDCVLGPDCRTSCDMAQKRCREEVTQPNLAKACGALRDYLLRGAPSELREELERQLYACMALRGSAGQMDMEHSLILNNLKALLWRQISHTKDS
;
A
#
# COMPACT_ATOMS: atom_id res chain seq x y z
N MET A 1 15.97 -8.90 -21.97
CA MET A 1 16.10 -7.52 -21.46
C MET A 1 15.07 -7.25 -20.37
N VAL A 2 13.77 -7.35 -20.68
CA VAL A 2 12.65 -7.14 -19.75
C VAL A 2 12.74 -8.01 -18.48
N PHE A 3 13.00 -9.31 -18.62
CA PHE A 3 13.16 -10.23 -17.50
C PHE A 3 14.25 -9.78 -16.50
N ASN A 4 15.44 -9.40 -16.99
CA ASN A 4 16.54 -8.94 -16.14
C ASN A 4 16.23 -7.61 -15.44
N HIS A 5 15.43 -6.75 -16.09
CA HIS A 5 14.97 -5.51 -15.48
C HIS A 5 13.99 -5.78 -14.33
N PHE A 6 13.03 -6.70 -14.50
CA PHE A 6 12.16 -7.07 -13.37
C PHE A 6 12.91 -7.78 -12.27
N LYS A 7 13.84 -8.67 -12.60
CA LYS A 7 14.74 -9.29 -11.63
C LYS A 7 15.48 -8.24 -10.79
N SER A 8 15.94 -7.15 -11.41
CA SER A 8 16.62 -6.09 -10.69
C SER A 8 15.68 -5.17 -9.89
N LYS A 9 14.37 -5.15 -10.16
CA LYS A 9 13.40 -4.31 -9.43
C LYS A 9 12.67 -5.08 -8.32
N LEU A 10 12.33 -6.34 -8.56
CA LEU A 10 11.44 -7.17 -7.73
C LEU A 10 12.16 -8.32 -7.00
N GLY A 11 13.42 -8.60 -7.34
CA GLY A 11 14.17 -9.70 -6.75
C GLY A 11 14.12 -11.01 -7.55
N GLU A 12 14.83 -12.03 -7.05
CA GLU A 12 14.95 -13.34 -7.73
C GLU A 12 13.75 -14.27 -7.49
N GLN A 13 12.96 -14.04 -6.44
CA GLN A 13 11.90 -14.97 -5.99
C GLN A 13 10.53 -14.73 -6.64
N ALA A 14 10.39 -13.69 -7.47
CA ALA A 14 9.15 -13.36 -8.15
C ALA A 14 8.83 -14.33 -9.30
N ASN A 15 7.56 -14.63 -9.55
CA ASN A 15 7.11 -15.29 -10.80
C ASN A 15 7.24 -14.32 -11.99
N LEU A 16 8.47 -14.12 -12.43
CA LEU A 16 8.80 -13.18 -13.49
C LEU A 16 8.22 -13.60 -14.85
N ALA A 17 7.96 -14.89 -15.07
CA ALA A 17 7.43 -15.40 -16.32
C ALA A 17 5.97 -14.95 -16.54
N SER A 18 5.10 -15.08 -15.54
CA SER A 18 3.71 -14.61 -15.65
C SER A 18 3.65 -13.09 -15.81
N LEU A 19 4.54 -12.37 -15.13
CA LEU A 19 4.65 -10.91 -15.23
C LEU A 19 5.03 -10.47 -16.64
N VAL A 20 6.01 -11.12 -17.25
CA VAL A 20 6.41 -10.83 -18.64
C VAL A 20 5.23 -11.06 -19.59
N THR A 21 4.51 -12.17 -19.47
CA THR A 21 3.33 -12.44 -20.31
C THR A 21 2.28 -11.34 -20.15
N LYS A 22 1.98 -10.95 -18.91
CA LYS A 22 1.01 -9.87 -18.63
C LYS A 22 1.42 -8.55 -19.28
N ILE A 23 2.70 -8.22 -19.21
CA ILE A 23 3.24 -6.98 -19.75
C ILE A 23 3.25 -7.00 -21.28
N LEU A 24 3.48 -8.15 -21.90
CA LEU A 24 3.31 -8.30 -23.35
C LEU A 24 1.85 -8.06 -23.77
N THR A 25 0.88 -8.55 -22.98
CA THR A 25 -0.54 -8.28 -23.23
C THR A 25 -0.90 -6.80 -23.04
N VAL A 26 -0.25 -6.08 -22.13
CA VAL A 26 -0.42 -4.63 -21.97
C VAL A 26 0.28 -3.85 -23.10
N ALA A 27 1.42 -4.35 -23.57
CA ALA A 27 2.20 -3.72 -24.63
C ALA A 27 1.54 -3.83 -26.01
N ASP A 28 0.82 -4.93 -26.27
CA ASP A 28 -0.01 -5.15 -27.47
C ASP A 28 -1.25 -4.24 -27.43
N GLY A 29 -1.06 -2.99 -27.83
CA GLY A 29 -2.07 -1.94 -27.72
C GLY A 29 -3.18 -2.06 -28.75
N ASN A 30 -2.84 -2.56 -29.95
CA ASN A 30 -3.82 -2.81 -31.02
C ASN A 30 -4.49 -4.19 -30.92
N LYS A 31 -4.04 -5.06 -30.02
CA LYS A 31 -4.55 -6.41 -29.75
C LYS A 31 -4.46 -7.34 -30.96
N ASP A 32 -3.40 -7.21 -31.74
CA ASP A 32 -3.14 -8.07 -32.90
C ASP A 32 -2.37 -9.36 -32.56
N GLY A 33 -1.99 -9.52 -31.29
CA GLY A 33 -1.24 -10.67 -30.78
C GLY A 33 0.28 -10.53 -30.95
N HIS A 34 0.76 -9.41 -31.49
CA HIS A 34 2.15 -9.09 -31.67
C HIS A 34 2.50 -7.76 -31.00
N VAL A 35 3.78 -7.59 -30.64
CA VAL A 35 4.27 -6.33 -30.10
C VAL A 35 5.19 -5.71 -31.15
N SER A 36 4.71 -4.63 -31.78
CA SER A 36 5.48 -3.87 -32.77
C SER A 36 6.63 -3.11 -32.11
N LEU A 37 7.60 -2.63 -32.92
CA LEU A 37 8.71 -1.83 -32.41
C LEU A 37 8.26 -0.54 -31.69
N PRO A 38 7.28 0.24 -32.20
CA PRO A 38 6.74 1.40 -31.48
C PRO A 38 6.09 1.04 -30.15
N GLU A 39 5.30 -0.04 -30.11
CA GLU A 39 4.66 -0.54 -28.88
C GLU A 39 5.70 -0.98 -27.86
N ALA A 40 6.72 -1.75 -28.29
CA ALA A 40 7.81 -2.16 -27.42
C ALA A 40 8.57 -0.96 -26.84
N ARG A 41 8.83 0.07 -27.65
CA ARG A 41 9.51 1.29 -27.18
C ARG A 41 8.65 2.08 -26.18
N SER A 42 7.36 2.22 -26.48
CA SER A 42 6.39 2.88 -25.60
C SER A 42 6.29 2.14 -24.26
N ALA A 43 6.08 0.83 -24.30
CA ALA A 43 5.96 -0.01 -23.11
C ALA A 43 7.26 -0.03 -22.31
N TRP A 44 8.43 -0.05 -22.96
CA TRP A 44 9.71 -0.02 -22.27
C TRP A 44 9.93 1.28 -21.47
N ALA A 45 9.51 2.42 -22.02
CA ALA A 45 9.54 3.70 -21.32
C ALA A 45 8.62 3.69 -20.10
N LEU A 46 7.39 3.19 -20.27
CA LEU A 46 6.41 3.04 -19.17
C LEU A 46 6.96 2.18 -18.03
N LEU A 47 7.61 1.06 -18.34
CA LEU A 47 8.14 0.11 -17.34
C LEU A 47 9.32 0.65 -16.54
N GLN A 48 9.93 1.77 -16.94
CA GLN A 48 10.95 2.43 -16.11
C GLN A 48 10.34 3.09 -14.88
N LEU A 49 9.03 3.36 -14.88
CA LEU A 49 8.29 3.95 -13.78
C LEU A 49 7.93 2.86 -12.76
N ASP A 50 8.50 2.95 -11.56
CA ASP A 50 8.28 1.97 -10.50
C ASP A 50 6.81 1.92 -10.07
N GLU A 51 6.14 3.06 -10.07
CA GLU A 51 4.72 3.17 -9.74
C GLU A 51 3.81 2.45 -10.74
N VAL A 52 4.18 2.43 -12.03
CA VAL A 52 3.39 1.73 -13.04
C VAL A 52 3.62 0.23 -12.93
N LEU A 53 4.86 -0.20 -12.72
CA LEU A 53 5.16 -1.61 -12.48
C LEU A 53 4.37 -2.14 -11.27
N LEU A 54 4.41 -1.43 -10.14
CA LEU A 54 3.64 -1.77 -8.94
C LEU A 54 2.13 -1.73 -9.18
N GLY A 55 1.66 -0.71 -9.89
CA GLY A 55 0.26 -0.57 -10.31
C GLY A 55 -0.23 -1.80 -11.07
N LEU A 56 0.54 -2.25 -12.05
CA LEU A 56 0.24 -3.43 -12.87
C LEU A 56 0.28 -4.73 -12.06
N LEU A 57 1.18 -4.86 -11.09
CA LEU A 57 1.30 -6.05 -10.23
C LEU A 57 0.05 -6.23 -9.35
N LEU A 58 -0.45 -5.13 -8.78
CA LEU A 58 -1.59 -5.13 -7.86
C LEU A 58 -2.94 -5.05 -8.56
N GLN A 59 -2.96 -4.78 -9.86
CA GLN A 59 -4.19 -4.58 -10.63
C GLN A 59 -5.11 -5.81 -10.64
N ASP A 60 -4.55 -7.03 -10.63
CA ASP A 60 -5.34 -8.28 -10.67
C ASP A 60 -6.10 -8.53 -9.37
N ARG A 61 -5.59 -7.97 -8.25
CA ARG A 61 -6.23 -8.06 -6.94
C ARG A 61 -7.27 -6.97 -6.72
N GLY A 62 -7.40 -6.03 -7.66
CA GLY A 62 -8.39 -4.95 -7.59
C GLY A 62 -8.02 -3.80 -6.65
N HIS A 63 -6.80 -3.81 -6.08
CA HIS A 63 -6.36 -2.76 -5.14
C HIS A 63 -5.85 -1.50 -5.83
N THR A 64 -5.48 -1.56 -7.11
CA THR A 64 -4.99 -0.39 -7.86
C THR A 64 -5.96 0.02 -8.96
N PRO A 65 -5.96 1.30 -9.35
CA PRO A 65 -6.62 1.78 -10.55
C PRO A 65 -6.13 1.04 -11.80
N ARG A 66 -7.05 0.57 -12.64
CA ARG A 66 -6.72 -0.04 -13.93
C ARG A 66 -6.02 0.94 -14.88
N LEU A 67 -4.93 0.50 -15.50
CA LEU A 67 -4.31 1.20 -16.62
C LEU A 67 -5.26 1.19 -17.82
N LEU A 68 -5.67 2.37 -18.30
CA LEU A 68 -6.54 2.54 -19.46
C LEU A 68 -5.76 2.67 -20.77
N GLY A 69 -4.57 3.26 -20.71
CA GLY A 69 -3.71 3.44 -21.86
C GLY A 69 -2.43 4.19 -21.50
N PHE A 70 -1.46 4.18 -22.42
CA PHE A 70 -0.17 4.84 -22.26
C PHE A 70 0.44 5.22 -23.61
N CYS A 71 1.37 6.17 -23.59
CA CYS A 71 2.17 6.61 -24.72
C CYS A 71 3.54 7.06 -24.21
N GLY A 72 4.54 6.18 -24.34
CA GLY A 72 5.84 6.37 -23.70
C GLY A 72 5.73 6.24 -22.18
N ASP A 73 6.25 7.24 -21.47
CA ASP A 73 6.17 7.39 -20.01
C ASP A 73 4.86 8.08 -19.54
N LEU A 74 4.02 8.54 -20.47
CA LEU A 74 2.70 9.09 -20.14
C LEU A 74 1.67 7.97 -20.05
N TYR A 75 0.88 7.95 -18.99
CA TYR A 75 -0.15 6.93 -18.78
C TYR A 75 -1.42 7.49 -18.14
N VAL A 76 -2.52 6.77 -18.33
CA VAL A 76 -3.84 7.12 -17.81
C VAL A 76 -4.44 5.91 -17.11
N THR A 77 -4.98 6.12 -15.91
CA THR A 77 -5.65 5.10 -15.12
C THR A 77 -7.14 5.40 -14.95
N GLU A 78 -7.89 4.42 -14.48
CA GLU A 78 -9.29 4.61 -14.11
C GLU A 78 -9.42 5.68 -13.01
N ARG A 79 -10.47 6.49 -13.10
CA ARG A 79 -10.74 7.51 -12.09
C ARG A 79 -11.25 6.84 -10.82
N VAL A 80 -10.58 7.11 -9.70
CA VAL A 80 -11.11 6.79 -8.36
C VAL A 80 -12.00 7.96 -7.91
N PRO A 81 -13.31 7.72 -7.64
CA PRO A 81 -14.27 8.79 -7.43
C PRO A 81 -14.07 9.53 -6.11
N TYR A 82 -13.63 8.82 -5.05
CA TYR A 82 -13.47 9.38 -3.72
C TYR A 82 -12.03 9.21 -3.22
N GLY A 83 -11.45 10.29 -2.69
CA GLY A 83 -10.13 10.33 -2.07
C GLY A 83 -9.86 11.73 -1.51
N PRO A 84 -9.03 11.88 -0.47
CA PRO A 84 -8.25 10.86 0.26
C PRO A 84 -9.12 9.91 1.13
N LEU A 85 -8.52 8.85 1.68
CA LEU A 85 -9.20 7.84 2.52
C LEU A 85 -9.92 8.46 3.74
N TYR A 86 -9.25 9.42 4.38
CA TYR A 86 -9.77 10.32 5.40
C TYR A 86 -8.93 11.61 5.37
N GLY A 87 -9.39 12.67 6.01
CA GLY A 87 -8.73 13.96 5.86
C GLY A 87 -9.40 14.80 4.78
N LEU A 88 -9.35 16.12 4.92
CA LEU A 88 -9.55 17.03 3.80
C LEU A 88 -8.23 17.25 3.07
N GLY A 89 -8.18 16.86 1.79
CA GLY A 89 -7.13 17.32 0.87
C GLY A 89 -7.35 18.80 0.58
N LEU A 90 -6.68 19.68 1.34
CA LEU A 90 -6.76 21.12 1.12
C LEU A 90 -5.71 21.51 0.07
N PRO A 91 -6.07 22.29 -0.97
CA PRO A 91 -5.06 22.80 -1.89
C PRO A 91 -4.12 23.75 -1.13
N TRP A 92 -2.82 23.68 -1.44
CA TRP A 92 -1.90 24.73 -1.04
C TRP A 92 -2.39 26.07 -1.66
N PRO A 93 -2.42 27.20 -0.91
CA PRO A 93 -1.83 27.46 0.40
C PRO A 93 -2.80 27.31 1.60
N LEU A 94 -4.05 26.89 1.39
CA LEU A 94 -5.06 26.79 2.46
C LEU A 94 -4.65 25.82 3.57
N GLU A 95 -3.85 24.81 3.26
CA GLU A 95 -3.22 23.94 4.26
C GLU A 95 -2.50 24.75 5.35
N ALA A 96 -1.69 25.75 4.99
CA ALA A 96 -0.86 26.47 5.96
C ALA A 96 -1.69 27.29 6.97
N TRP A 97 -2.97 27.53 6.70
CA TRP A 97 -3.83 28.42 7.48
C TRP A 97 -4.82 27.68 8.38
N VAL A 98 -4.88 26.34 8.30
CA VAL A 98 -5.80 25.53 9.11
C VAL A 98 -5.04 24.86 10.27
N PRO A 99 -5.35 25.20 11.55
CA PRO A 99 -4.77 24.56 12.73
C PRO A 99 -4.95 23.04 12.70
N SER A 100 -3.96 22.30 13.21
CA SER A 100 -3.98 20.83 13.28
C SER A 100 -5.20 20.26 14.00
N GLU A 101 -5.70 20.93 15.04
CA GLU A 101 -6.92 20.54 15.75
C GLU A 101 -8.18 20.76 14.92
N ALA A 102 -8.23 21.83 14.12
CA ALA A 102 -9.36 22.14 13.24
C ALA A 102 -9.47 21.15 12.08
N ARG A 103 -8.34 20.68 11.52
CA ARG A 103 -8.32 19.62 10.51
C ARG A 103 -8.99 18.32 10.99
N ARG A 104 -8.62 17.87 12.20
CA ARG A 104 -9.23 16.67 12.83
C ARG A 104 -10.74 16.80 13.05
N SER A 105 -11.23 18.04 13.21
CA SER A 105 -12.65 18.31 13.40
C SER A 105 -13.41 18.49 12.09
N MET A 106 -12.78 18.98 11.03
CA MET A 106 -13.42 19.11 9.71
C MET A 106 -13.58 17.76 8.99
N ASP A 107 -12.70 16.79 9.27
CA ASP A 107 -12.82 15.40 8.81
C ASP A 107 -14.09 14.71 9.33
N GLN A 108 -14.76 15.28 10.34
CA GLN A 108 -15.95 14.70 10.97
C GLN A 108 -17.19 14.72 10.06
N TRP A 109 -17.28 15.67 9.13
CA TRP A 109 -18.50 15.87 8.33
C TRP A 109 -18.54 15.06 7.04
N PHE A 110 -17.38 14.58 6.56
CA PHE A 110 -17.24 13.97 5.23
C PHE A 110 -16.74 12.53 5.28
N THR A 111 -16.88 11.84 6.42
CA THR A 111 -16.54 10.41 6.51
C THR A 111 -17.78 9.54 6.31
N PRO A 112 -17.66 8.40 5.61
CA PRO A 112 -18.79 7.53 5.34
C PRO A 112 -19.31 6.89 6.65
N SER A 113 -20.51 6.29 6.61
CA SER A 113 -21.05 5.58 7.79
C SER A 113 -20.07 4.51 8.28
N TRP A 114 -20.13 4.17 9.56
CA TRP A 114 -19.16 3.22 10.14
C TRP A 114 -19.05 1.87 9.40
N PRO A 115 -20.15 1.23 8.95
CA PRO A 115 -20.06 0.00 8.15
C PRO A 115 -19.26 0.16 6.85
N ARG A 116 -19.38 1.32 6.21
CA ARG A 116 -18.59 1.66 5.01
C ARG A 116 -17.13 1.89 5.35
N LYS A 117 -16.82 2.54 6.48
CA LYS A 117 -15.43 2.64 6.99
C LYS A 117 -14.81 1.25 7.22
N ALA A 118 -15.58 0.35 7.82
CA ALA A 118 -15.16 -1.03 8.04
C ALA A 118 -14.89 -1.76 6.71
N LYS A 119 -15.73 -1.58 5.69
CA LYS A 119 -15.50 -2.15 4.35
C LYS A 119 -14.22 -1.62 3.71
N ILE A 120 -13.98 -0.31 3.74
CA ILE A 120 -12.75 0.26 3.18
C ILE A 120 -11.51 -0.22 3.96
N SER A 121 -11.62 -0.32 5.28
CA SER A 121 -10.56 -0.81 6.15
C SER A 121 -10.24 -2.29 5.90
N MET A 122 -11.26 -3.10 5.59
CA MET A 122 -11.08 -4.47 5.12
C MET A 122 -10.19 -4.51 3.87
N GLY A 123 -10.47 -3.66 2.89
CA GLY A 123 -9.66 -3.56 1.67
C GLY A 123 -8.19 -3.21 1.95
N LEU A 124 -7.91 -2.39 2.97
CA LEU A 124 -6.52 -2.08 3.35
C LEU A 124 -5.82 -3.30 3.98
N LEU A 125 -6.53 -4.03 4.83
CA LEU A 125 -6.02 -5.27 5.43
C LEU A 125 -5.82 -6.38 4.38
N GLU A 126 -6.68 -6.45 3.36
CA GLU A 126 -6.51 -7.34 2.20
C GLU A 126 -5.30 -6.93 1.34
N LEU A 127 -5.11 -5.63 1.09
CA LEU A 127 -3.92 -5.13 0.40
C LEU A 127 -2.64 -5.51 1.16
N VAL A 128 -2.61 -5.36 2.49
CA VAL A 128 -1.46 -5.76 3.33
C VAL A 128 -1.14 -7.24 3.17
N GLU A 129 -2.16 -8.09 3.12
CA GLU A 129 -1.97 -9.54 2.91
C GLU A 129 -1.41 -9.84 1.52
N ASP A 130 -1.98 -9.21 0.48
CA ASP A 130 -1.60 -9.45 -0.91
C ASP A 130 -0.18 -8.97 -1.24
N ILE A 131 0.32 -7.91 -0.58
CA ILE A 131 1.69 -7.41 -0.77
C ILE A 131 2.73 -8.14 0.07
N PHE A 132 2.31 -8.84 1.14
CA PHE A 132 3.21 -9.63 1.98
C PHE A 132 3.37 -11.07 1.45
N HIS A 133 2.32 -11.64 0.83
CA HIS A 133 2.31 -12.99 0.24
C HIS A 133 2.16 -12.98 -1.29
N GLY A 134 2.68 -11.95 -1.96
CA GLY A 134 2.51 -11.77 -3.39
C GLY A 134 3.30 -12.75 -4.26
N ASN A 135 2.74 -13.15 -5.40
CA ASN A 135 3.43 -13.98 -6.42
C ASN A 135 4.70 -13.33 -7.01
N TYR A 136 4.92 -12.04 -6.72
CA TYR A 136 5.95 -11.21 -7.33
C TYR A 136 6.98 -10.66 -6.32
N GLY A 137 7.04 -11.27 -5.13
CA GLY A 137 7.92 -10.86 -4.02
C GLY A 137 7.19 -10.12 -2.91
N SER A 138 7.95 -9.72 -1.91
CA SER A 138 7.45 -8.98 -0.74
C SER A 138 7.64 -7.48 -0.93
N PHE A 139 6.62 -6.70 -0.56
CA PHE A 139 6.65 -5.25 -0.64
C PHE A 139 6.40 -4.61 0.73
N LEU A 140 6.92 -3.41 0.90
CA LEU A 140 6.83 -2.59 2.10
C LEU A 140 5.94 -1.39 1.81
N MET A 141 5.03 -1.07 2.74
CA MET A 141 4.30 0.18 2.74
C MET A 141 5.16 1.24 3.44
N CYS A 142 5.71 2.17 2.67
CA CYS A 142 6.65 3.19 3.14
C CYS A 142 6.03 4.56 3.35
N ASP A 143 4.81 4.77 2.85
CA ASP A 143 3.98 5.94 3.16
C ASP A 143 2.50 5.54 3.20
N LEU A 144 1.94 5.41 4.41
CA LEU A 144 0.54 5.06 4.66
C LEU A 144 -0.37 6.28 4.80
N SER A 145 0.05 7.44 4.28
CA SER A 145 -0.80 8.63 4.24
C SER A 145 -2.12 8.37 3.53
N ALA A 146 -3.20 8.90 4.10
CA ALA A 146 -4.55 8.80 3.53
C ALA A 146 -4.66 9.36 2.10
N ASN A 147 -3.73 10.24 1.71
CA ASN A 147 -3.65 10.83 0.36
C ASN A 147 -3.31 9.82 -0.73
N HIS A 148 -2.70 8.69 -0.38
CA HIS A 148 -2.32 7.64 -1.33
C HIS A 148 -3.44 6.65 -1.60
N PHE A 149 -4.58 6.82 -0.93
CA PHE A 149 -5.72 5.92 -0.98
C PHE A 149 -7.01 6.66 -1.33
N GLY A 150 -7.86 5.98 -2.08
CA GLY A 150 -9.23 6.36 -2.35
C GLY A 150 -10.15 5.15 -2.30
N TYR A 151 -11.39 5.33 -2.72
CA TYR A 151 -12.37 4.25 -2.80
C TYR A 151 -13.40 4.46 -3.90
N THR A 152 -14.02 3.36 -4.33
CA THR A 152 -15.09 3.34 -5.36
C THR A 152 -16.45 3.70 -4.77
N ASP A 153 -17.49 3.85 -5.61
CA ASP A 153 -18.90 3.99 -5.14
C ASP A 153 -19.36 2.81 -4.27
N ARG A 154 -18.74 1.65 -4.46
CA ARG A 154 -18.97 0.45 -3.65
C ARG A 154 -18.13 0.40 -2.38
N HIS A 155 -17.35 1.44 -2.10
CA HIS A 155 -16.45 1.54 -0.95
C HIS A 155 -15.34 0.47 -0.97
N ASP A 156 -14.91 0.06 -2.17
CA ASP A 156 -13.73 -0.78 -2.34
C ASP A 156 -12.49 0.11 -2.36
N LEU A 157 -11.49 -0.21 -1.54
CA LEU A 157 -10.25 0.56 -1.43
C LEU A 157 -9.48 0.55 -2.76
N ARG A 158 -8.88 1.71 -3.11
CA ARG A 158 -7.93 1.84 -4.21
C ARG A 158 -6.68 2.58 -3.76
N LEU A 159 -5.50 2.00 -4.01
CA LEU A 159 -4.20 2.66 -3.91
C LEU A 159 -4.01 3.56 -5.13
N THR A 160 -4.21 4.86 -4.95
CA THR A 160 -4.12 5.86 -6.02
C THR A 160 -2.70 6.31 -6.33
N ASP A 161 -1.78 6.20 -5.35
CA ASP A 161 -0.36 6.48 -5.53
C ASP A 161 0.49 5.24 -5.18
N PRO A 162 0.88 4.43 -6.17
CA PRO A 162 1.67 3.23 -5.93
C PRO A 162 3.09 3.51 -5.40
N ARG A 163 3.59 4.75 -5.44
CA ARG A 163 4.92 5.12 -4.90
C ARG A 163 5.01 4.95 -3.39
N ALA A 164 3.87 4.87 -2.71
CA ALA A 164 3.77 4.49 -1.30
C ALA A 164 4.29 3.07 -1.00
N ILE A 165 4.41 2.23 -2.02
CA ILE A 165 4.84 0.83 -1.91
C ILE A 165 6.23 0.67 -2.52
N VAL A 166 7.11 -0.05 -1.83
CA VAL A 166 8.50 -0.29 -2.26
C VAL A 166 8.82 -1.78 -2.14
N SER A 167 9.56 -2.36 -3.08
CA SER A 167 9.98 -3.77 -2.95
C SER A 167 10.99 -3.93 -1.80
N GLU A 168 10.91 -5.04 -1.07
CA GLU A 168 11.88 -5.33 0.00
C GLU A 168 13.32 -5.32 -0.52
N ASP A 169 13.57 -5.85 -1.71
CA ASP A 169 14.91 -5.85 -2.32
C ASP A 169 15.42 -4.44 -2.68
N ALA A 170 14.54 -3.53 -3.11
CA ALA A 170 14.92 -2.12 -3.32
C ALA A 170 15.25 -1.44 -1.99
N PHE A 171 14.46 -1.70 -0.94
CA PHE A 171 14.73 -1.20 0.40
C PHE A 171 16.08 -1.72 0.93
N ARG A 172 16.32 -3.04 0.88
CA ARG A 172 17.57 -3.66 1.34
C ARG A 172 18.79 -3.09 0.62
N ARG A 173 18.73 -2.96 -0.71
CA ARG A 173 19.82 -2.38 -1.50
C ARG A 173 20.11 -0.92 -1.11
N THR A 174 19.06 -0.14 -0.87
CA THR A 174 19.20 1.26 -0.46
C THR A 174 19.83 1.34 0.94
N MET A 175 19.36 0.55 1.90
CA MET A 175 19.90 0.52 3.26
C MET A 175 21.35 0.02 3.31
N ARG A 176 21.71 -1.00 2.52
CA ARG A 176 23.09 -1.49 2.41
C ARG A 176 24.06 -0.41 1.92
N ALA A 177 23.60 0.49 1.05
CA ALA A 177 24.41 1.57 0.48
C ALA A 177 24.53 2.77 1.43
N LEU A 178 23.61 2.92 2.39
CA LEU A 178 23.54 4.05 3.29
C LEU A 178 24.46 3.86 4.50
N HIS A 179 25.33 4.84 4.72
CA HIS A 179 26.12 4.93 5.96
C HIS A 179 25.33 5.74 6.98
N CYS A 180 25.45 5.36 8.25
CA CYS A 180 24.69 5.99 9.34
C CYS A 180 25.56 6.23 10.58
N GLU A 181 25.21 7.26 11.32
CA GLU A 181 25.74 7.55 12.66
C GLU A 181 24.69 7.34 13.74
N LYS A 182 23.40 7.47 13.39
CA LYS A 182 22.25 7.27 14.25
C LYS A 182 21.08 6.63 13.49
N ASP A 183 20.10 6.11 14.21
CA ASP A 183 18.94 5.43 13.63
C ASP A 183 18.12 6.35 12.70
N ASP A 184 18.05 7.65 12.99
CA ASP A 184 17.34 8.63 12.15
C ASP A 184 17.92 8.78 10.75
N ASP A 185 19.19 8.38 10.55
CA ASP A 185 19.81 8.44 9.22
C ASP A 185 19.27 7.32 8.32
N CYS A 186 18.65 6.29 8.90
CA CYS A 186 18.22 5.07 8.23
C CYS A 186 16.73 5.09 7.87
N VAL A 187 16.34 6.09 7.07
CA VAL A 187 14.93 6.33 6.68
C VAL A 187 14.81 6.41 5.15
N LEU A 188 13.91 5.62 4.57
CA LEU A 188 13.54 5.69 3.15
C LEU A 188 12.26 6.49 2.91
N GLY A 189 11.33 6.44 3.87
CA GLY A 189 10.04 7.14 3.82
C GLY A 189 9.44 7.23 5.22
N PRO A 190 8.31 7.94 5.39
CA PRO A 190 7.69 8.19 6.69
C PRO A 190 7.50 6.92 7.54
N ASP A 191 7.14 5.81 6.89
CA ASP A 191 6.86 4.54 7.55
C ASP A 191 7.95 3.48 7.30
N CYS A 192 8.98 3.75 6.49
CA CYS A 192 10.06 2.82 6.22
C CYS A 192 11.37 3.29 6.86
N ARG A 193 11.61 2.82 8.09
CA ARG A 193 12.81 3.08 8.87
C ARG A 193 13.41 1.80 9.45
N THR A 194 14.72 1.85 9.66
CA THR A 194 15.52 0.78 10.26
C THR A 194 16.49 1.38 11.27
N SER A 195 17.24 0.55 11.99
CA SER A 195 18.28 1.01 12.92
C SER A 195 19.66 1.00 12.30
N CYS A 196 20.53 1.85 12.83
CA CYS A 196 21.93 1.91 12.45
C CYS A 196 22.71 0.79 13.14
N ASP A 197 23.39 -0.04 12.37
CA ASP A 197 24.43 -0.90 12.91
C ASP A 197 25.68 -0.05 13.18
N MET A 198 25.85 0.35 14.44
CA MET A 198 26.96 1.19 14.87
C MET A 198 28.33 0.52 14.71
N ALA A 199 28.39 -0.81 14.67
CA ALA A 199 29.64 -1.54 14.44
C ALA A 199 30.05 -1.47 12.97
N GLN A 200 29.08 -1.55 12.05
CA GLN A 200 29.31 -1.50 10.61
C GLN A 200 29.19 -0.09 10.01
N LYS A 201 28.70 0.88 10.80
CA LYS A 201 28.31 2.23 10.36
C LYS A 201 27.38 2.20 9.15
N ARG A 202 26.45 1.24 9.13
CA ARG A 202 25.50 0.98 8.03
C ARG A 202 24.12 0.66 8.55
N CYS A 203 23.10 0.99 7.76
CA CYS A 203 21.73 0.70 8.11
C CYS A 203 21.43 -0.80 8.02
N ARG A 204 20.65 -1.32 8.99
CA ARG A 204 20.17 -2.70 8.93
C ARG A 204 19.18 -2.87 7.78
N GLU A 205 19.12 -4.07 7.24
CA GLU A 205 18.33 -4.37 6.04
C GLU A 205 16.85 -4.69 6.31
N GLU A 206 16.49 -4.87 7.58
CA GLU A 206 15.14 -5.23 8.00
C GLU A 206 14.40 -4.02 8.53
N VAL A 207 13.12 -3.90 8.19
CA VAL A 207 12.28 -2.84 8.73
C VAL A 207 11.97 -3.08 10.20
N THR A 208 11.93 -2.01 10.98
CA THR A 208 11.60 -2.08 12.41
C THR A 208 10.13 -2.49 12.66
N GLN A 209 9.24 -2.13 11.75
CA GLN A 209 7.80 -2.37 11.86
C GLN A 209 7.25 -3.05 10.60
N PRO A 210 6.40 -4.08 10.73
CA PRO A 210 5.76 -4.74 9.60
C PRO A 210 4.63 -3.89 9.01
N ASN A 211 4.23 -4.18 7.77
CA ASN A 211 3.13 -3.48 7.08
C ASN A 211 1.83 -3.48 7.89
N LEU A 212 1.50 -4.62 8.51
CA LEU A 212 0.30 -4.78 9.31
C LEU A 212 0.26 -3.82 10.50
N ALA A 213 1.37 -3.66 11.23
CA ALA A 213 1.47 -2.73 12.35
C ALA A 213 1.21 -1.28 11.92
N LYS A 214 1.81 -0.88 10.79
CA LYS A 214 1.65 0.46 10.22
C LYS A 214 0.21 0.69 9.75
N ALA A 215 -0.39 -0.28 9.06
CA ALA A 215 -1.77 -0.21 8.60
C ALA A 215 -2.75 -0.08 9.77
N CYS A 216 -2.55 -0.85 10.85
CA CYS A 216 -3.35 -0.71 12.08
C CYS A 216 -3.18 0.67 12.72
N GLY A 217 -1.97 1.26 12.68
CA GLY A 217 -1.74 2.63 13.11
C GLY A 217 -2.56 3.66 12.31
N ALA A 218 -2.58 3.52 10.98
CA ALA A 218 -3.38 4.37 10.09
C ALA A 218 -4.90 4.18 10.29
N LEU A 219 -5.34 2.94 10.54
CA LEU A 219 -6.74 2.60 10.71
C LEU A 219 -7.30 2.91 12.11
N ARG A 220 -6.45 2.98 13.15
CA ARG A 220 -6.90 3.07 14.54
C ARG A 220 -7.89 4.20 14.75
N ASP A 221 -7.46 5.40 14.43
CA ASP A 221 -8.23 6.62 14.59
C ASP A 221 -9.45 6.63 13.66
N TYR A 222 -9.32 6.07 12.45
CA TYR A 222 -10.39 5.98 11.47
C TYR A 222 -11.53 5.05 11.90
N LEU A 223 -11.19 3.90 12.47
CA LEU A 223 -12.13 2.85 12.89
C LEU A 223 -12.73 3.10 14.27
N LEU A 224 -11.96 3.59 15.24
CA LEU A 224 -12.48 3.84 16.60
C LEU A 224 -13.49 4.99 16.62
N ARG A 225 -13.37 5.95 15.68
CA ARG A 225 -14.31 7.05 15.54
C ARG A 225 -15.65 6.59 14.96
N GLY A 226 -16.68 6.63 15.80
CA GLY A 226 -18.05 6.22 15.43
C GLY A 226 -18.28 4.71 15.54
N ALA A 227 -17.36 3.97 16.17
CA ALA A 227 -17.52 2.55 16.40
C ALA A 227 -18.74 2.26 17.29
N PRO A 228 -19.54 1.23 16.98
CA PRO A 228 -20.58 0.72 17.87
C PRO A 228 -19.99 0.40 19.25
N SER A 229 -20.71 0.74 20.32
CA SER A 229 -20.23 0.56 21.70
C SER A 229 -19.88 -0.88 22.02
N GLU A 230 -20.62 -1.84 21.46
CA GLU A 230 -20.39 -3.28 21.64
C GLU A 230 -19.08 -3.78 21.03
N LEU A 231 -18.59 -3.12 19.98
CA LEU A 231 -17.37 -3.52 19.26
C LEU A 231 -16.14 -2.72 19.70
N ARG A 232 -16.34 -1.50 20.20
CA ARG A 232 -15.28 -0.52 20.40
C ARG A 232 -14.13 -1.03 21.26
N GLU A 233 -14.43 -1.68 22.38
CA GLU A 233 -13.41 -2.18 23.32
C GLU A 233 -12.55 -3.28 22.69
N GLU A 234 -13.19 -4.27 22.06
CA GLU A 234 -12.48 -5.37 21.40
C GLU A 234 -11.66 -4.87 20.20
N LEU A 235 -12.23 -3.98 19.39
CA LEU A 235 -11.55 -3.38 18.24
C LEU A 235 -10.33 -2.57 18.67
N GLU A 236 -10.45 -1.76 19.71
CA GLU A 236 -9.34 -0.98 20.27
C GLU A 236 -8.22 -1.90 20.75
N ARG A 237 -8.56 -2.96 21.49
CA ARG A 237 -7.59 -3.96 21.97
C ARG A 237 -6.83 -4.62 20.82
N GLN A 238 -7.54 -5.09 19.78
CA GLN A 238 -6.91 -5.73 18.62
C GLN A 238 -6.03 -4.76 17.82
N LEU A 239 -6.45 -3.51 17.66
CA LEU A 239 -5.67 -2.48 16.96
C LEU A 239 -4.37 -2.16 17.70
N TYR A 240 -4.40 -2.02 19.03
CA TYR A 240 -3.17 -1.79 19.80
C TYR A 240 -2.23 -3.00 19.79
N ALA A 241 -2.78 -4.22 19.90
CA ALA A 241 -1.98 -5.44 19.76
C ALA A 241 -1.31 -5.51 18.37
N CYS A 242 -2.06 -5.18 17.32
CA CYS A 242 -1.54 -5.11 15.96
C CYS A 242 -0.42 -4.07 15.79
N MET A 243 -0.59 -2.86 16.35
CA MET A 243 0.43 -1.81 16.30
C MET A 243 1.72 -2.16 17.05
N ALA A 244 1.63 -3.04 18.05
CA ALA A 244 2.78 -3.49 18.84
C ALA A 244 3.63 -4.57 18.15
N LEU A 245 3.19 -5.10 17.00
CA LEU A 245 3.95 -6.05 16.20
C LEU A 245 5.30 -5.44 15.77
N ARG A 246 6.37 -6.24 15.88
CA ARG A 246 7.75 -5.87 15.53
C ARG A 246 8.28 -6.78 14.43
N GLY A 247 9.23 -6.29 13.63
CA GLY A 247 9.90 -7.09 12.60
C GLY A 247 11.13 -7.84 13.10
N SER A 248 11.03 -9.15 13.35
CA SER A 248 12.17 -10.09 13.37
C SER A 248 11.73 -11.52 12.97
N ALA A 249 12.36 -12.10 11.95
CA ALA A 249 11.93 -13.30 11.23
C ALA A 249 11.62 -14.57 12.06
N GLY A 250 10.60 -15.33 11.62
CA GLY A 250 10.39 -16.76 11.93
C GLY A 250 9.19 -17.10 12.81
N GLN A 251 8.97 -16.35 13.90
CA GLN A 251 7.86 -16.60 14.84
C GLN A 251 6.63 -15.70 14.54
N MET A 252 6.78 -14.77 13.60
CA MET A 252 5.83 -13.68 13.31
C MET A 252 4.68 -14.05 12.38
N ASP A 253 4.86 -14.99 11.45
CA ASP A 253 3.83 -15.23 10.41
C ASP A 253 2.52 -15.73 11.02
N MET A 254 2.60 -16.48 12.13
CA MET A 254 1.43 -16.97 12.85
C MET A 254 0.74 -15.86 13.64
N GLU A 255 1.49 -15.00 14.36
CA GLU A 255 0.90 -13.87 15.12
C GLU A 255 0.31 -12.81 14.17
N HIS A 256 1.00 -12.50 13.08
CA HIS A 256 0.53 -11.60 12.04
C HIS A 256 -0.77 -12.12 11.42
N SER A 257 -0.80 -13.40 11.02
CA SER A 257 -1.98 -14.02 10.43
C SER A 257 -3.15 -14.07 11.42
N LEU A 258 -2.89 -14.38 12.70
CA LEU A 258 -3.93 -14.43 13.73
C LEU A 258 -4.57 -13.06 13.96
N ILE A 259 -3.75 -12.03 14.17
CA ILE A 259 -4.25 -10.66 14.41
C ILE A 259 -5.00 -10.15 13.18
N LEU A 260 -4.44 -10.34 11.98
CA LEU A 260 -5.08 -9.96 10.73
C LEU A 260 -6.45 -10.62 10.59
N ASN A 261 -6.53 -11.93 10.78
CA ASN A 261 -7.78 -12.68 10.66
C ASN A 261 -8.81 -12.28 11.72
N ASN A 262 -8.38 -12.02 12.96
CA ASN A 262 -9.27 -11.54 14.02
C ASN A 262 -9.85 -10.15 13.69
N LEU A 263 -9.01 -9.22 13.22
CA LEU A 263 -9.46 -7.89 12.79
C LEU A 263 -10.46 -8.00 11.63
N LYS A 264 -10.15 -8.81 10.60
CA LYS A 264 -11.07 -9.05 9.49
C LYS A 264 -12.39 -9.66 9.98
N ALA A 265 -12.36 -10.65 10.87
CA ALA A 265 -13.58 -11.26 11.40
C ALA A 265 -14.46 -10.26 12.18
N LEU A 266 -13.84 -9.38 12.99
CA LEU A 266 -14.55 -8.34 13.73
C LEU A 266 -15.22 -7.32 12.80
N LEU A 267 -14.51 -6.84 11.77
CA LEU A 267 -15.07 -5.92 10.79
C LEU A 267 -16.17 -6.59 9.95
N TRP A 268 -15.96 -7.84 9.52
CA TRP A 268 -16.91 -8.59 8.70
C TRP A 268 -18.24 -8.82 9.42
N ARG A 269 -18.19 -9.18 10.71
CA ARG A 269 -19.40 -9.36 11.53
C ARG A 269 -20.31 -8.16 11.40
N GLN A 270 -19.78 -6.95 11.49
CA GLN A 270 -20.58 -5.74 11.44
C GLN A 270 -21.06 -5.37 10.02
N ILE A 271 -20.25 -5.63 8.98
CA ILE A 271 -20.66 -5.42 7.58
C ILE A 271 -21.80 -6.37 7.20
N SER A 272 -21.72 -7.64 7.62
CA SER A 272 -22.69 -8.68 7.27
C SER A 272 -24.11 -8.44 7.83
N HIS A 273 -24.22 -7.65 8.91
CA HIS A 273 -25.51 -7.28 9.51
C HIS A 273 -26.19 -6.07 8.82
N THR A 274 -25.49 -5.37 7.92
CA THR A 274 -26.04 -4.21 7.20
C THR A 274 -26.45 -4.62 5.78
N LYS A 275 -27.72 -4.34 5.41
CA LYS A 275 -28.32 -4.69 4.10
C LYS A 275 -27.72 -3.94 2.88
N ASP A 276 -26.62 -3.23 3.05
CA ASP A 276 -25.99 -2.37 2.03
C ASP A 276 -24.68 -2.97 1.48
N SER A 277 -24.63 -4.30 1.33
CA SER A 277 -23.50 -4.99 0.66
C SER A 277 -23.59 -4.88 -0.86
#